data_AF-A0A3L7RVD0-F1
#
_entry.id   AF-A0A3L7RVD0-F1
#
_cell.length_a   1.000
_cell.length_b   1.000
_cell.length_c   1.000
_cell.angle_alpha   90.00
_cell.angle_beta   90.00
_cell.angle_gamma   90.00
#
_symmetry.space_group_name_H-M   'P 1'
#
loop_
_entity.id
_entity.type
_entity.pdbx_description
1 polymer ?
#
loop_
_entity_poly.entity_id
_entity_poly.type
_entity_poly.pdbx_seq_one_letter_code
_entity_poly.pdbx_strand_id
1 'polypeptide(L)'
;MVVLGVVVATLGALPVRAEPADRPATIAADGEGNATADPPAAGPESAGPVESLGRYRNPLRPAAEAIPAPPEGESWPEGDDEEDLREGTTRGPPVLGEPADNPYDFAGERSVADPLFRYATPPPAGFTGASSIEPSEEQESSHFVPVEDRWRIGVPPWDRYGKGHERLDDYPYALGNVFNPYTQNLLKEDFPIIGQHTFFDMKVISRTIAMFRQVPTPNTPFESTPTPGQEDFFGNPNGFLFLQYYTLAFELNHGDRAFKPNDWRLRIAPVFNTNYLEVYEYGVVSPDVSQGRRRSRGFATIEEWFIEAKIADLSPDYDFVSIRGGSQPFTSDFRGFIFSDLNRAIRLFGTRLANRDQFNLIVFDQREKDTNSFLNSFDSRGQQILIANYYRQDLLWPGHTAQASFHFDHDDASLKYDKNGNLVRPDPVGIASPHEVN
;
A
#
# COMPACT_ATOMS: atom_id res chain seq x y z
N MET A 1 6.23 -14.28 -6.24
CA MET A 1 7.47 -14.08 -7.02
C MET A 1 7.58 -12.58 -7.29
N VAL A 2 8.14 -11.82 -6.34
CA VAL A 2 8.38 -10.38 -6.51
C VAL A 2 9.77 -10.27 -7.11
N VAL A 3 9.83 -9.98 -8.40
CA VAL A 3 11.07 -9.61 -9.07
C VAL A 3 11.37 -8.19 -8.61
N LEU A 4 12.44 -8.01 -7.84
CA LEU A 4 13.02 -6.70 -7.58
C LEU A 4 13.60 -6.20 -8.92
N GLY A 5 12.76 -5.56 -9.73
CA GLY A 5 13.17 -4.93 -10.96
C GLY A 5 13.98 -3.68 -10.61
N VAL A 6 15.30 -3.76 -10.75
CA VAL A 6 16.13 -2.57 -10.94
C VAL A 6 15.56 -1.84 -12.16
N VAL A 7 14.94 -0.68 -11.93
CA VAL A 7 14.50 0.20 -13.02
C VAL A 7 15.75 0.84 -13.61
N VAL A 8 16.39 0.14 -14.55
CA VAL A 8 17.18 0.78 -15.58
C VAL A 8 16.19 1.29 -16.61
N ALA A 9 15.95 2.61 -16.64
CA ALA A 9 15.25 3.25 -17.73
C ALA A 9 16.16 3.26 -18.97
N THR A 10 16.21 2.15 -19.70
CA THR A 10 16.78 2.11 -21.05
C THR A 10 15.75 2.67 -22.02
N LEU A 11 15.95 3.92 -22.45
CA LEU A 11 15.36 4.47 -23.67
C LEU A 11 15.90 3.68 -24.87
N GLY A 12 15.29 2.53 -25.15
CA GLY A 12 15.58 1.72 -26.33
C GLY A 12 14.83 2.27 -27.54
N ALA A 13 15.51 3.03 -28.40
CA ALA A 13 15.07 3.31 -29.75
C ALA A 13 15.06 1.98 -30.54
N LEU A 14 13.88 1.53 -30.99
CA LEU A 14 13.78 0.41 -31.92
C LEU A 14 14.13 0.87 -33.33
N PRO A 15 15.06 0.20 -34.04
CA PRO A 15 15.35 0.52 -35.43
C PRO A 15 14.24 -0.01 -36.34
N VAL A 16 13.70 0.89 -37.16
CA VAL A 16 12.86 0.56 -38.31
C VAL A 16 13.73 -0.15 -39.34
N ARG A 17 13.40 -1.39 -39.72
CA ARG A 17 13.93 -2.04 -40.91
C ARG A 17 12.79 -2.47 -41.81
N ALA A 18 12.88 -2.03 -43.07
CA ALA A 18 11.93 -2.31 -44.13
C ALA A 18 12.34 -3.53 -44.98
N GLU A 19 11.31 -4.20 -45.51
CA GLU A 19 11.20 -5.05 -46.73
C GLU A 19 11.77 -6.49 -46.78
N PRO A 20 11.30 -7.36 -47.72
CA PRO A 20 9.98 -7.44 -48.38
C PRO A 20 9.38 -8.89 -48.41
N ALA A 21 8.18 -9.01 -48.99
CA ALA A 21 7.39 -10.23 -49.19
C ALA A 21 8.00 -11.21 -50.22
N ASP A 22 7.87 -12.53 -50.00
CA ASP A 22 7.15 -13.48 -50.87
C ASP A 22 7.34 -14.94 -50.40
N ARG A 23 6.23 -15.69 -50.24
CA ARG A 23 5.98 -17.07 -50.74
C ARG A 23 4.88 -17.82 -49.95
N PRO A 24 3.98 -18.54 -50.64
CA PRO A 24 2.89 -19.29 -50.04
C PRO A 24 3.30 -20.72 -49.69
N ALA A 25 2.62 -21.34 -48.72
CA ALA A 25 2.65 -22.78 -48.53
C ALA A 25 1.23 -23.32 -48.30
N THR A 26 0.92 -24.34 -49.10
CA THR A 26 -0.33 -25.06 -49.24
C THR A 26 -0.31 -26.35 -48.39
N ILE A 27 -1.49 -26.99 -48.20
CA ILE A 27 -1.75 -28.41 -47.82
C ILE A 27 -1.84 -28.63 -46.28
N ALA A 28 -2.78 -29.37 -45.67
CA ALA A 28 -3.86 -30.28 -46.09
C ALA A 28 -4.92 -30.36 -44.97
N ALA A 29 -6.14 -30.78 -45.34
CA ALA A 29 -7.13 -31.35 -44.45
C ALA A 29 -6.75 -32.80 -44.08
N ASP A 30 -7.11 -33.21 -42.86
CA ASP A 30 -7.81 -34.47 -42.52
C ASP A 30 -7.59 -34.83 -41.03
N GLY A 31 -8.65 -35.27 -40.34
CA GLY A 31 -8.52 -36.04 -39.10
C GLY A 31 -9.52 -35.69 -37.99
N GLU A 32 -10.60 -36.47 -37.92
CA GLU A 32 -11.63 -36.51 -36.88
C GLU A 32 -11.07 -36.81 -35.47
N GLY A 33 -11.75 -36.32 -34.42
CA GLY A 33 -11.43 -36.62 -33.02
C GLY A 33 -12.44 -36.06 -32.02
N ASN A 34 -13.48 -36.86 -31.75
CA ASN A 34 -14.64 -36.66 -30.89
C ASN A 34 -14.31 -36.41 -29.39
N ALA A 35 -15.00 -35.47 -28.70
CA ALA A 35 -15.34 -35.54 -27.26
C ALA A 35 -16.25 -34.39 -26.77
N THR A 36 -17.55 -34.67 -26.73
CA THR A 36 -18.54 -34.42 -25.65
C THR A 36 -18.39 -33.20 -24.71
N ALA A 37 -19.40 -32.33 -24.76
CA ALA A 37 -19.77 -31.37 -23.73
C ALA A 37 -20.80 -31.98 -22.76
N ASP A 38 -20.74 -31.61 -21.46
CA ASP A 38 -21.90 -31.17 -20.67
C ASP A 38 -21.49 -30.60 -19.29
N PRO A 39 -22.32 -29.76 -18.65
CA PRO A 39 -21.95 -28.77 -17.63
C PRO A 39 -22.21 -29.25 -16.19
N PRO A 40 -21.94 -28.41 -15.17
CA PRO A 40 -22.88 -28.40 -14.06
C PRO A 40 -23.30 -27.01 -13.58
N ALA A 41 -24.56 -27.02 -13.13
CA ALA A 41 -25.31 -25.95 -12.48
C ALA A 41 -25.20 -26.03 -10.94
N ALA A 42 -25.84 -25.03 -10.32
CA ALA A 42 -26.36 -24.95 -8.94
C ALA A 42 -25.50 -24.21 -7.90
N GLY A 43 -26.14 -23.19 -7.32
CA GLY A 43 -25.68 -22.34 -6.23
C GLY A 43 -25.91 -22.93 -4.82
N PRO A 44 -25.94 -22.09 -3.78
CA PRO A 44 -25.33 -22.41 -2.49
C PRO A 44 -26.34 -22.87 -1.44
N GLU A 45 -25.95 -23.83 -0.59
CA GLU A 45 -26.67 -24.09 0.66
C GLU A 45 -25.73 -24.11 1.87
N SER A 46 -26.21 -23.35 2.86
CA SER A 46 -25.79 -23.26 4.25
C SER A 46 -25.84 -24.59 5.00
N ALA A 47 -24.90 -24.83 5.91
CA ALA A 47 -25.08 -25.83 6.96
C ALA A 47 -24.54 -25.31 8.31
N GLY A 48 -25.47 -25.07 9.22
CA GLY A 48 -25.25 -25.14 10.66
C GLY A 48 -25.19 -26.60 11.17
N PRO A 49 -25.36 -26.84 12.48
CA PRO A 49 -24.39 -27.56 13.29
C PRO A 49 -24.69 -29.06 13.45
N VAL A 50 -23.66 -29.87 13.69
CA VAL A 50 -23.82 -31.28 14.09
C VAL A 50 -22.91 -31.60 15.28
N GLU A 51 -23.50 -31.70 16.46
CA GLU A 51 -22.99 -32.54 17.54
C GLU A 51 -23.15 -34.01 17.15
N SER A 52 -22.11 -34.83 17.35
CA SER A 52 -22.28 -36.27 17.53
C SER A 52 -21.29 -36.81 18.56
N LEU A 53 -21.84 -37.45 19.60
CA LEU A 53 -21.16 -38.21 20.63
C LEU A 53 -20.70 -39.57 20.08
N GLY A 54 -19.47 -40.00 20.36
CA GLY A 54 -19.04 -41.37 20.06
C GLY A 54 -17.57 -41.72 20.32
N ARG A 55 -17.26 -42.10 21.57
CA ARG A 55 -16.18 -43.02 22.00
C ARG A 55 -14.83 -42.97 21.26
N TYR A 56 -13.85 -42.27 21.85
CA TYR A 56 -12.43 -42.57 21.63
C TYR A 56 -11.90 -43.53 22.70
N ARG A 57 -11.50 -44.73 22.25
CA ARG A 57 -10.60 -45.64 22.98
C ARG A 57 -9.25 -44.97 23.13
N ASN A 58 -8.74 -44.95 24.35
CA ASN A 58 -7.42 -44.45 24.72
C ASN A 58 -6.31 -45.36 24.14
N PRO A 59 -5.43 -44.90 23.23
CA PRO A 59 -4.19 -45.60 22.94
C PRO A 59 -3.14 -45.23 23.99
N LEU A 60 -2.61 -46.28 24.62
CA LEU A 60 -1.46 -46.37 25.52
C LEU A 60 -0.51 -45.15 25.54
N ARG A 61 -0.34 -44.58 26.73
CA ARG A 61 0.78 -43.69 27.12
C ARG A 61 2.14 -44.35 26.79
N PRO A 62 3.10 -43.65 26.17
CA PRO A 62 4.50 -44.01 26.28
C PRO A 62 4.96 -43.79 27.73
N ALA A 63 5.77 -44.70 28.24
CA ALA A 63 6.40 -44.57 29.56
C ALA A 63 7.34 -43.35 29.58
N ALA A 64 7.34 -42.63 30.70
CA ALA A 64 8.26 -41.53 30.94
C ALA A 64 9.70 -42.06 31.02
N GLU A 65 10.58 -41.53 30.17
CA GLU A 65 12.02 -41.78 30.23
C GLU A 65 12.59 -41.02 31.43
N ALA A 66 13.29 -41.74 32.32
CA ALA A 66 13.85 -41.20 33.55
C ALA A 66 15.10 -40.36 33.26
N ILE A 67 15.16 -39.16 33.86
CA ILE A 67 16.32 -38.28 33.85
C ILE A 67 17.45 -38.92 34.70
N PRO A 68 18.70 -39.04 34.21
CA PRO A 68 19.81 -39.57 35.02
C PRO A 68 20.20 -38.61 36.15
N ALA A 69 20.57 -39.16 37.31
CA ALA A 69 21.03 -38.43 38.48
C ALA A 69 22.43 -37.81 38.26
N PRO A 70 22.75 -36.68 38.92
CA PRO A 70 24.08 -36.07 38.87
C PRO A 70 25.14 -36.95 39.56
N PRO A 71 26.43 -36.85 39.18
CA PRO A 71 27.51 -37.62 39.80
C PRO A 71 27.76 -37.17 41.26
N GLU A 72 28.11 -38.15 42.10
CA GLU A 72 28.43 -37.97 43.52
C GLU A 72 29.65 -37.05 43.71
N GLY A 73 29.47 -35.98 44.48
CA GLY A 73 30.52 -35.02 44.82
C GLY A 73 31.47 -35.58 45.89
N GLU A 74 32.74 -35.20 45.75
CA GLU A 74 33.82 -35.49 46.69
C GLU A 74 33.48 -35.07 48.13
N SER A 75 33.85 -35.94 49.07
CA SER A 75 33.74 -35.75 50.51
C SER A 75 34.64 -34.61 51.00
N TRP A 76 34.08 -33.72 51.83
CA TRP A 76 34.84 -32.77 52.64
C TRP A 76 35.74 -33.52 53.63
N PRO A 77 37.01 -33.14 53.84
CA PRO A 77 37.82 -33.73 54.90
C PRO A 77 37.28 -33.28 56.27
N GLU A 78 36.95 -34.24 57.12
CA GLU A 78 36.79 -34.04 58.57
C GLU A 78 38.16 -33.62 59.13
N GLY A 79 38.26 -32.36 59.54
CA GLY A 79 39.36 -31.85 60.35
C GLY A 79 38.94 -31.86 61.82
N ASP A 80 39.42 -32.85 62.54
CA ASP A 80 39.52 -32.84 64.00
C ASP A 80 40.57 -31.80 64.41
N ASP A 81 40.17 -30.63 64.92
CA ASP A 81 41.06 -29.71 65.65
C ASP A 81 40.22 -28.88 66.64
N GLU A 82 39.86 -29.51 67.77
CA GLU A 82 39.14 -28.91 68.90
C GLU A 82 40.07 -28.38 70.02
N GLU A 83 41.36 -28.19 69.75
CA GLU A 83 42.31 -27.59 70.71
C GLU A 83 42.92 -26.30 70.15
N ASP A 84 42.29 -25.14 70.44
CA ASP A 84 43.04 -23.88 70.65
C ASP A 84 42.19 -22.68 71.18
N LEU A 85 40.99 -22.93 71.73
CA LEU A 85 40.16 -21.87 72.33
C LEU A 85 40.55 -21.44 73.75
N ARG A 86 41.83 -21.53 74.15
CA ARG A 86 42.29 -21.03 75.45
C ARG A 86 43.72 -20.50 75.43
N GLU A 87 43.89 -19.23 75.07
CA GLU A 87 44.69 -18.27 75.86
C GLU A 87 44.41 -16.83 75.41
N GLY A 88 44.53 -15.89 76.36
CA GLY A 88 43.92 -14.54 76.32
C GLY A 88 44.37 -13.66 75.15
N THR A 89 43.60 -12.62 74.78
CA THR A 89 43.59 -11.37 75.55
C THR A 89 42.50 -10.41 75.06
N THR A 90 41.84 -9.76 76.03
CA THR A 90 41.17 -8.44 75.98
C THR A 90 40.03 -8.19 74.96
N ARG A 91 38.78 -8.33 75.43
CA ARG A 91 37.64 -7.54 74.95
C ARG A 91 37.70 -6.12 75.53
N GLY A 92 38.17 -5.17 74.74
CA GLY A 92 37.98 -3.73 74.95
C GLY A 92 37.74 -3.07 73.58
N PRO A 93 37.06 -1.91 73.49
CA PRO A 93 36.96 -1.20 72.22
C PRO A 93 38.39 -0.90 71.71
N PRO A 94 38.66 -1.08 70.41
CA PRO A 94 40.00 -0.88 69.88
C PRO A 94 40.43 0.57 70.17
N VAL A 95 41.59 0.71 70.83
CA VAL A 95 42.32 1.99 70.87
C VAL A 95 42.56 2.39 69.42
N LEU A 96 42.28 3.66 69.09
CA LEU A 96 42.43 4.26 67.76
C LEU A 96 43.79 3.84 67.14
N GLY A 97 43.74 2.86 66.24
CA GLY A 97 44.87 2.47 65.40
C GLY A 97 45.14 3.50 64.32
N GLU A 98 46.23 3.33 63.57
CA GLU A 98 46.53 4.18 62.43
C GLU A 98 45.34 4.18 61.44
N PRO A 99 44.94 5.35 60.89
CA PRO A 99 43.79 5.42 59.99
C PRO A 99 43.87 4.47 58.79
N ALA A 100 45.09 4.10 58.39
CA ALA A 100 45.36 3.16 57.29
C ALA A 100 44.91 1.72 57.58
N ASP A 101 44.80 1.33 58.85
CA ASP A 101 44.40 -0.01 59.28
C ASP A 101 42.93 -0.08 59.71
N ASN A 102 42.13 0.94 59.40
CA ASN A 102 40.69 0.90 59.64
C ASN A 102 40.02 0.02 58.56
N PRO A 103 39.50 -1.18 58.90
CA PRO A 103 38.80 -2.04 57.93
C PRO A 103 37.46 -1.43 57.46
N TYR A 104 37.05 -0.28 58.01
CA TYR A 104 35.89 0.50 57.61
C TYR A 104 36.26 1.83 56.92
N ASP A 105 37.50 1.97 56.43
CA ASP A 105 37.88 3.12 55.59
C ASP A 105 37.28 2.98 54.17
N PHE A 106 36.03 3.42 54.02
CA PHE A 106 35.34 3.50 52.73
C PHE A 106 35.81 4.68 51.87
N ALA A 107 36.81 5.47 52.31
CA ALA A 107 37.32 6.60 51.52
C ALA A 107 38.29 6.17 50.40
N GLY A 108 38.72 4.91 50.37
CA GLY A 108 39.66 4.35 49.40
C GLY A 108 39.03 3.58 48.23
N GLU A 109 37.83 3.04 48.39
CA GLU A 109 37.07 2.47 47.27
C GLU A 109 36.41 3.62 46.51
N ARG A 110 37.16 4.21 45.58
CA ARG A 110 36.50 4.88 44.45
C ARG A 110 35.57 3.84 43.86
N SER A 111 34.26 4.11 43.85
CA SER A 111 33.32 3.33 43.08
C SER A 111 33.89 3.25 41.67
N VAL A 112 34.42 2.08 41.29
CA VAL A 112 34.50 1.74 39.88
C VAL A 112 33.05 1.80 39.48
N ALA A 113 32.66 2.83 38.73
CA ALA A 113 31.32 2.90 38.19
C ALA A 113 31.22 1.65 37.32
N ASP A 114 30.62 0.58 37.84
CA ASP A 114 30.38 -0.63 37.09
C ASP A 114 29.70 -0.19 35.79
N PRO A 115 30.16 -0.66 34.63
CA PRO A 115 29.54 -0.28 33.38
C PRO A 115 28.05 -0.59 33.51
N LEU A 116 27.21 0.42 33.24
CA LEU A 116 25.76 0.30 33.32
C LEU A 116 25.29 -0.98 32.63
N PHE A 117 24.35 -1.68 33.28
CA PHE A 117 23.85 -2.95 32.76
C PHE A 117 23.32 -2.80 31.33
N ARG A 118 23.86 -3.59 30.40
CA ARG A 118 23.40 -3.70 29.02
C ARG A 118 22.83 -5.09 28.80
N TYR A 119 21.55 -5.19 28.44
CA TYR A 119 20.95 -6.47 28.09
C TYR A 119 21.18 -6.80 26.61
N ALA A 120 21.47 -8.06 26.31
CA ALA A 120 21.51 -8.54 24.94
C ALA A 120 20.09 -8.47 24.35
N THR A 121 19.89 -7.56 23.39
CA THR A 121 18.59 -7.42 22.72
C THR A 121 18.61 -8.27 21.45
N PRO A 122 17.66 -9.20 21.25
CA PRO A 122 17.51 -9.84 19.96
C PRO A 122 17.18 -8.80 18.86
N PRO A 123 17.35 -9.13 17.58
CA PRO A 123 16.87 -8.26 16.52
C PRO A 123 15.34 -8.06 16.62
N PRO A 124 14.81 -6.89 16.20
CA PRO A 124 13.37 -6.69 16.11
C PRO A 124 12.77 -7.56 15.01
N ALA A 125 11.47 -7.83 15.12
CA ALA A 125 10.72 -8.54 14.08
C ALA A 125 10.64 -7.69 12.80
N GLY A 126 10.65 -8.36 11.64
CA GLY A 126 10.53 -7.69 10.34
C GLY A 126 11.76 -6.86 9.94
N PHE A 127 11.55 -6.01 8.94
CA PHE A 127 12.56 -5.06 8.46
C PHE A 127 12.23 -3.66 9.00
N THR A 128 12.67 -3.39 10.23
CA THR A 128 12.34 -2.14 10.95
C THR A 128 13.18 -0.93 10.54
N GLY A 129 14.38 -1.16 9.98
CA GLY A 129 15.40 -0.12 9.84
C GLY A 129 15.94 0.36 11.20
N ALA A 130 16.79 1.39 11.16
CA ALA A 130 17.32 2.04 12.36
C ALA A 130 16.22 2.82 13.10
N SER A 131 16.36 2.97 14.42
CA SER A 131 15.51 3.89 15.19
C SER A 131 15.75 5.33 14.73
N SER A 132 14.66 6.09 14.62
CA SER A 132 14.69 7.54 14.40
C SER A 132 14.36 8.34 15.66
N ILE A 133 14.23 7.66 16.81
CA ILE A 133 13.96 8.27 18.11
C ILE A 133 15.30 8.52 18.79
N GLU A 134 15.54 9.78 19.14
CA GLU A 134 16.68 10.18 19.96
C GLU A 134 16.34 9.91 21.43
N PRO A 135 17.18 9.15 22.17
CA PRO A 135 16.95 8.88 23.58
C PRO A 135 16.84 10.19 24.37
N SER A 136 15.71 10.39 25.04
CA SER A 136 15.48 11.51 25.95
C SER A 136 15.99 11.23 27.36
N GLU A 137 15.98 9.97 27.78
CA GLU A 137 16.48 9.51 29.07
C GLU A 137 17.81 8.77 28.90
N GLU A 138 18.81 9.19 29.68
CA GLU A 138 20.04 8.44 29.84
C GLU A 138 19.86 7.39 30.94
N GLN A 139 20.48 6.22 30.76
CA GLN A 139 20.46 5.19 31.79
C GLN A 139 21.27 5.67 33.01
N GLU A 140 20.59 6.01 34.11
CA GLU A 140 21.26 6.46 35.34
C GLU A 140 21.71 5.30 36.24
N SER A 141 21.06 4.12 36.14
CA SER A 141 21.38 2.95 36.97
C SER A 141 21.18 1.63 36.24
N SER A 142 21.77 0.56 36.75
CA SER A 142 21.60 -0.80 36.22
C SER A 142 20.18 -1.36 36.43
N HIS A 143 19.36 -0.75 37.30
CA HIS A 143 18.01 -1.23 37.59
C HIS A 143 16.94 -0.72 36.61
N PHE A 144 17.23 0.36 35.89
CA PHE A 144 16.29 1.00 34.97
C PHE A 144 16.97 1.21 33.62
N VAL A 145 16.52 0.51 32.59
CA VAL A 145 16.99 0.73 31.22
C VAL A 145 15.88 1.40 30.43
N PRO A 146 16.04 2.66 30.01
CA PRO A 146 15.02 3.35 29.22
C PRO A 146 14.91 2.70 27.83
N VAL A 147 13.69 2.33 27.45
CA VAL A 147 13.38 1.77 26.12
C VAL A 147 12.29 2.62 25.50
N GLU A 148 12.71 3.67 24.78
CA GLU A 148 11.79 4.63 24.20
C GLU A 148 11.20 4.14 22.87
N ASP A 149 11.99 3.48 22.02
CA ASP A 149 11.49 2.91 20.75
C ASP A 149 10.74 1.59 20.97
N ARG A 150 9.44 1.71 21.25
CA ARG A 150 8.53 0.55 21.41
C ARG A 150 8.40 -0.30 20.14
N TRP A 151 8.70 0.23 18.97
CA TRP A 151 8.52 -0.47 17.69
C TRP A 151 9.69 -1.39 17.34
N ARG A 152 10.87 -1.13 17.91
CA ARG A 152 12.11 -1.88 17.65
C ARG A 152 12.57 -2.70 18.85
N ILE A 153 11.62 -3.12 19.68
CA ILE A 153 11.90 -4.06 20.76
C ILE A 153 12.27 -5.41 20.15
N GLY A 154 13.46 -5.88 20.50
CA GLY A 154 13.94 -7.18 20.07
C GLY A 154 13.11 -8.32 20.62
N VAL A 155 12.68 -9.22 19.75
CA VAL A 155 11.95 -10.44 20.10
C VAL A 155 12.62 -11.65 19.46
N PRO A 156 12.80 -12.77 20.19
CA PRO A 156 13.40 -13.95 19.61
C PRO A 156 12.49 -14.48 18.48
N PRO A 157 13.06 -14.78 17.29
CA PRO A 157 12.27 -15.25 16.17
C PRO A 157 11.63 -16.60 16.51
N TRP A 158 10.33 -16.71 16.22
CA TRP A 158 9.57 -17.91 16.55
C TRP A 158 9.62 -18.91 15.39
N ASP A 159 10.23 -20.08 15.62
CA ASP A 159 10.21 -21.20 14.67
C ASP A 159 9.82 -22.50 15.36
N ARG A 160 8.53 -22.63 15.71
CA ARG A 160 8.00 -23.83 16.37
C ARG A 160 8.25 -25.12 15.57
N TYR A 161 8.20 -25.04 14.24
CA TYR A 161 8.21 -26.22 13.37
C TYR A 161 9.59 -26.53 12.76
N GLY A 162 10.62 -25.72 13.07
CA GLY A 162 11.97 -25.91 12.56
C GLY A 162 12.07 -25.78 11.04
N LYS A 163 11.20 -24.97 10.44
CA LYS A 163 11.10 -24.80 8.98
C LYS A 163 11.97 -23.67 8.44
N GLY A 164 12.60 -22.89 9.31
CA GLY A 164 13.53 -21.83 8.90
C GLY A 164 12.85 -20.68 8.16
N HIS A 165 11.61 -20.33 8.52
CA HIS A 165 10.87 -19.16 7.99
C HIS A 165 10.78 -19.11 6.46
N GLU A 166 10.22 -20.16 5.85
CA GLU A 166 10.00 -20.22 4.40
C GLU A 166 9.26 -18.99 3.84
N ARG A 167 9.57 -18.59 2.60
CA ARG A 167 9.13 -17.32 2.00
C ARG A 167 7.61 -17.09 1.99
N LEU A 168 6.80 -18.14 1.92
CA LEU A 168 5.33 -18.03 1.79
C LEU A 168 4.59 -18.44 3.06
N ASP A 169 5.32 -18.86 4.09
CA ASP A 169 4.76 -19.20 5.38
C ASP A 169 4.89 -17.99 6.31
N ASP A 170 3.82 -17.70 7.05
CA ASP A 170 3.79 -16.63 8.04
C ASP A 170 4.17 -17.19 9.41
N TYR A 171 5.05 -16.47 10.12
CA TYR A 171 5.52 -16.83 11.44
C TYR A 171 5.52 -15.60 12.34
N PRO A 172 5.04 -15.73 13.59
CA PRO A 172 5.20 -14.69 14.58
C PRO A 172 6.68 -14.29 14.72
N TYR A 173 6.96 -13.00 14.88
CA TYR A 173 8.31 -12.48 15.14
C TYR A 173 9.37 -12.88 14.08
N ALA A 174 8.95 -13.22 12.87
CA ALA A 174 9.88 -13.52 11.78
C ALA A 174 10.78 -12.31 11.50
N LEU A 175 12.05 -12.57 11.21
CA LEU A 175 12.98 -11.54 10.76
C LEU A 175 12.56 -11.00 9.39
N GLY A 176 12.92 -9.75 9.11
CA GLY A 176 12.59 -9.09 7.85
C GLY A 176 13.12 -9.83 6.63
N ASN A 177 12.24 -10.13 5.67
CA ASN A 177 12.60 -10.72 4.40
C ASN A 177 11.95 -9.93 3.25
N VAL A 178 12.79 -9.26 2.45
CA VAL A 178 12.34 -8.40 1.33
C VAL A 178 11.50 -9.18 0.30
N PHE A 179 11.71 -10.50 0.17
CA PHE A 179 10.98 -11.35 -0.75
C PHE A 179 9.75 -12.03 -0.13
N ASN A 180 9.55 -11.92 1.19
CA ASN A 180 8.36 -12.40 1.87
C ASN A 180 7.36 -11.23 2.04
N PRO A 181 6.23 -11.23 1.31
CA PRO A 181 5.24 -10.15 1.38
C PRO A 181 4.55 -10.05 2.74
N TYR A 182 4.57 -11.12 3.56
CA TYR A 182 3.90 -11.16 4.87
C TYR A 182 4.78 -10.67 6.02
N THR A 183 6.10 -10.61 5.85
CA THR A 183 6.97 -10.02 6.88
C THR A 183 6.80 -8.51 6.94
N GLN A 184 6.78 -7.99 8.17
CA GLN A 184 6.65 -6.57 8.45
C GLN A 184 7.80 -5.78 7.83
N ASN A 185 7.51 -4.59 7.30
CA ASN A 185 8.51 -3.77 6.63
C ASN A 185 8.23 -2.27 6.82
N LEU A 186 9.31 -1.51 7.02
CA LEU A 186 9.30 -0.05 7.12
C LEU A 186 8.61 0.66 5.93
N LEU A 187 8.71 0.11 4.72
CA LEU A 187 8.13 0.70 3.49
C LEU A 187 6.68 0.29 3.24
N LYS A 188 6.13 -0.59 4.08
CA LYS A 188 4.72 -1.05 4.03
C LYS A 188 3.89 -0.46 5.16
N GLU A 189 4.38 0.62 5.77
CA GLU A 189 3.67 1.32 6.84
C GLU A 189 3.59 0.54 8.17
N ASP A 190 4.28 -0.61 8.29
CA ASP A 190 4.23 -1.45 9.50
C ASP A 190 5.02 -0.85 10.67
N PHE A 191 6.03 -0.03 10.38
CA PHE A 191 6.88 0.64 11.36
C PHE A 191 6.95 2.14 11.07
N PRO A 192 7.11 3.00 12.10
CA PRO A 192 7.30 4.41 11.88
C PRO A 192 8.68 4.67 11.26
N ILE A 193 8.69 5.57 10.27
CA ILE A 193 9.90 6.04 9.60
C ILE A 193 10.53 7.20 10.36
N ILE A 194 9.72 8.07 10.97
CA ILE A 194 10.18 9.25 11.74
C ILE A 194 9.41 9.30 13.07
N GLY A 195 10.14 9.26 14.18
CA GLY A 195 9.58 9.26 15.52
C GLY A 195 8.70 8.03 15.76
N GLN A 196 7.59 8.23 16.48
CA GLN A 196 6.71 7.14 16.93
C GLN A 196 5.41 7.01 16.12
N HIS A 197 5.03 8.07 15.40
CA HIS A 197 3.68 8.25 14.84
C HIS A 197 3.66 8.57 13.36
N THR A 198 4.81 8.66 12.69
CA THR A 198 4.89 8.93 11.25
C THR A 198 5.25 7.68 10.49
N PHE A 199 4.36 7.22 9.62
CA PHE A 199 4.52 5.99 8.86
C PHE A 199 4.59 6.31 7.37
N PHE A 200 5.30 5.45 6.65
CA PHE A 200 5.50 5.56 5.21
C PHE A 200 5.00 4.31 4.49
N ASP A 201 4.17 4.51 3.47
CA ASP A 201 3.71 3.47 2.56
C ASP A 201 4.23 3.74 1.15
N MET A 202 4.82 2.71 0.55
CA MET A 202 5.24 2.71 -0.84
C MET A 202 4.57 1.57 -1.59
N LYS A 203 3.81 1.93 -2.63
CA LYS A 203 3.14 0.97 -3.51
C LYS A 203 3.62 1.15 -4.95
N VAL A 204 3.99 0.05 -5.57
CA VAL A 204 4.38 0.00 -6.99
C VAL A 204 3.41 -0.92 -7.70
N ILE A 205 2.72 -0.40 -8.71
CA ILE A 205 1.73 -1.14 -9.48
C ILE A 205 2.15 -1.12 -10.95
N SER A 206 2.28 -2.30 -11.53
CA SER A 206 2.41 -2.49 -12.98
C SER A 206 1.10 -3.05 -13.50
N ARG A 207 0.44 -2.33 -14.40
CA ARG A 207 -0.83 -2.75 -15.00
C ARG A 207 -0.68 -2.82 -16.51
N THR A 208 -0.79 -4.02 -17.05
CA THR A 208 -0.83 -4.29 -18.49
C THR A 208 -2.26 -4.59 -18.92
N ILE A 209 -2.71 -3.91 -19.98
CA ILE A 209 -3.96 -4.25 -20.68
C ILE A 209 -3.58 -4.52 -22.12
N ALA A 210 -3.75 -5.76 -22.55
CA ALA A 210 -3.61 -6.17 -23.94
C ALA A 210 -4.99 -6.64 -24.42
N MET A 211 -5.55 -5.94 -25.41
CA MET A 211 -6.87 -6.22 -25.94
C MET A 211 -6.79 -6.41 -27.45
N PHE A 212 -7.13 -7.61 -27.89
CA PHE A 212 -7.50 -7.88 -29.28
C PHE A 212 -9.00 -7.72 -29.37
N ARG A 213 -9.47 -6.89 -30.31
CA ARG A 213 -10.90 -6.61 -30.47
C ARG A 213 -11.31 -6.68 -31.92
N GLN A 214 -12.59 -6.99 -32.12
CA GLN A 214 -13.31 -6.79 -33.36
C GLN A 214 -14.47 -5.85 -33.07
N VAL A 215 -14.39 -4.62 -33.59
CA VAL A 215 -15.45 -3.61 -33.44
C VAL A 215 -15.83 -3.15 -34.84
N PRO A 216 -17.13 -3.11 -35.21
CA PRO A 216 -17.56 -2.53 -36.47
C PRO A 216 -16.98 -1.12 -36.60
N THR A 217 -15.97 -0.98 -37.45
CA THR A 217 -15.21 0.25 -37.61
C THR A 217 -15.58 0.82 -38.96
N PRO A 218 -16.15 2.03 -39.02
CA PRO A 218 -16.55 2.59 -40.29
C PRO A 218 -15.32 2.77 -41.17
N ASN A 219 -15.45 2.47 -42.47
CA ASN A 219 -14.48 3.02 -43.41
C ASN A 219 -14.61 4.55 -43.34
N THR A 220 -13.51 5.27 -43.47
CA THR A 220 -13.60 6.73 -43.43
C THR A 220 -14.40 7.19 -44.65
N PRO A 221 -15.47 7.99 -44.48
CA PRO A 221 -16.25 8.51 -45.61
C PRO A 221 -15.46 9.51 -46.49
N PHE A 222 -14.27 9.90 -46.05
CA PHE A 222 -13.43 10.92 -46.64
C PHE A 222 -12.17 10.24 -47.23
N GLU A 223 -12.22 10.01 -48.53
CA GLU A 223 -11.06 9.95 -49.44
C GLU A 223 -10.05 8.77 -49.37
N SER A 224 -9.95 7.95 -48.31
CA SER A 224 -8.87 6.93 -48.26
C SER A 224 -9.19 5.65 -47.48
N THR A 225 -9.15 4.50 -48.17
CA THR A 225 -9.29 3.16 -47.57
C THR A 225 -7.98 2.37 -47.65
N PRO A 226 -7.72 1.42 -46.73
CA PRO A 226 -6.56 0.52 -46.80
C PRO A 226 -6.61 -0.40 -48.02
N THR A 227 -7.81 -0.77 -48.46
CA THR A 227 -8.05 -1.62 -49.61
C THR A 227 -8.68 -0.81 -50.75
N PRO A 228 -8.03 -0.74 -51.93
CA PRO A 228 -8.59 -0.04 -53.09
C PRO A 228 -9.94 -0.63 -53.52
N GLY A 229 -10.89 0.23 -53.88
CA GLY A 229 -12.22 -0.17 -54.38
C GLY A 229 -13.21 -0.63 -53.29
N GLN A 230 -12.90 -0.38 -52.02
CA GLN A 230 -13.79 -0.70 -50.90
C GLN A 230 -14.86 0.40 -50.72
N GLU A 231 -16.12 0.04 -50.94
CA GLU A 231 -17.27 0.96 -50.83
C GLU A 231 -18.15 0.68 -49.60
N ASP A 232 -17.91 -0.44 -48.90
CA ASP A 232 -18.69 -0.85 -47.73
C ASP A 232 -18.54 0.13 -46.56
N PHE A 233 -19.66 0.53 -45.94
CA PHE A 233 -19.66 1.47 -44.81
C PHE A 233 -18.79 1.02 -43.62
N PHE A 234 -18.69 -0.29 -43.38
CA PHE A 234 -17.80 -0.84 -42.35
C PHE A 234 -16.63 -1.55 -43.01
N GLY A 235 -15.43 -1.24 -42.52
CA GLY A 235 -14.20 -1.90 -42.95
C GLY A 235 -13.77 -3.04 -42.04
N ASN A 236 -12.47 -3.28 -42.01
CA ASN A 236 -11.85 -4.32 -41.21
C ASN A 236 -12.05 -4.02 -39.71
N PRO A 237 -12.78 -4.87 -38.97
CA PRO A 237 -13.15 -4.59 -37.59
C PRO A 237 -11.99 -4.85 -36.61
N ASN A 238 -10.90 -5.48 -37.06
CA ASN A 238 -9.82 -5.90 -36.19
C ASN A 238 -9.12 -4.69 -35.57
N GLY A 239 -8.64 -4.88 -34.35
CA GLY A 239 -7.77 -3.92 -33.68
C GLY A 239 -7.04 -4.55 -32.51
N PHE A 240 -5.88 -3.97 -32.21
CA PHE A 240 -5.06 -4.32 -31.06
C PHE A 240 -4.75 -3.07 -30.25
N LEU A 241 -5.03 -3.12 -28.96
CA LEU A 241 -4.70 -2.09 -27.99
C LEU A 241 -3.80 -2.68 -26.93
N PHE A 242 -2.66 -2.03 -26.69
CA PHE A 242 -1.77 -2.32 -25.59
C PHE A 242 -1.59 -1.06 -24.74
N LEU A 243 -1.85 -1.18 -23.45
CA LEU A 243 -1.64 -0.14 -22.46
C LEU A 243 -0.79 -0.70 -21.32
N GLN A 244 0.28 -0.01 -21.00
CA GLN A 244 1.12 -0.31 -19.85
C GLN A 244 1.13 0.90 -18.92
N TYR A 245 0.70 0.72 -17.67
CA TYR A 245 0.78 1.74 -16.63
C TYR A 245 1.77 1.29 -15.55
N TYR A 246 2.62 2.22 -15.13
CA TYR A 246 3.41 2.10 -13.91
C TYR A 246 2.96 3.20 -12.96
N THR A 247 2.39 2.82 -11.83
CA THR A 247 2.02 3.75 -10.75
C THR A 247 2.97 3.55 -9.60
N LEU A 248 3.64 4.62 -9.18
CA LEU A 248 4.40 4.66 -7.94
C LEU A 248 3.60 5.52 -6.98
N ALA A 249 3.14 4.99 -5.86
CA ALA A 249 2.39 5.74 -4.87
C ALA A 249 3.19 5.79 -3.56
N PHE A 250 3.42 7.00 -3.09
CA PHE A 250 4.13 7.30 -1.86
C PHE A 250 3.18 8.02 -0.92
N GLU A 251 3.11 7.56 0.32
CA GLU A 251 2.22 8.13 1.31
C GLU A 251 2.93 8.26 2.65
N LEU A 252 2.91 9.47 3.20
CA LEU A 252 3.34 9.77 4.56
C LEU A 252 2.12 10.14 5.38
N ASN A 253 1.98 9.49 6.52
CA ASN A 253 0.80 9.57 7.35
C ASN A 253 1.22 9.69 8.80
N HIS A 254 0.60 10.62 9.53
CA HIS A 254 0.88 10.85 10.93
C HIS A 254 -0.35 10.68 11.80
N GLY A 255 -0.20 9.91 12.88
CA GLY A 255 -1.22 9.72 13.90
C GLY A 255 -1.36 8.27 14.37
N ASP A 256 -2.18 8.08 15.39
CA ASP A 256 -2.44 6.79 16.03
C ASP A 256 -3.66 6.08 15.42
N ARG A 257 -3.37 5.21 14.46
CA ARG A 257 -4.34 4.65 13.49
C ARG A 257 -5.36 3.66 14.02
N ALA A 258 -5.26 3.27 15.28
CA ALA A 258 -6.15 2.25 15.81
C ALA A 258 -7.59 2.77 15.93
N PHE A 259 -7.76 4.02 16.38
CA PHE A 259 -9.07 4.59 16.69
C PHE A 259 -9.22 6.07 16.36
N LYS A 260 -8.11 6.79 16.13
CA LYS A 260 -8.11 8.23 15.88
C LYS A 260 -7.83 8.51 14.40
N PRO A 261 -8.56 9.44 13.76
CA PRO A 261 -8.22 9.92 12.42
C PRO A 261 -6.81 10.53 12.39
N ASN A 262 -6.08 10.30 11.29
CA ASN A 262 -4.74 10.84 11.08
C ASN A 262 -4.73 12.37 11.26
N ASP A 263 -3.69 12.90 11.87
CA ASP A 263 -3.54 14.33 12.10
C ASP A 263 -3.14 15.05 10.81
N TRP A 264 -2.26 14.41 10.00
CA TRP A 264 -1.97 14.85 8.65
C TRP A 264 -1.58 13.69 7.74
N ARG A 265 -1.77 13.90 6.43
CA ARG A 265 -1.40 12.96 5.38
C ARG A 265 -0.84 13.69 4.18
N LEU A 266 0.20 13.14 3.59
CA LEU A 266 0.78 13.57 2.33
C LEU A 266 0.82 12.36 1.40
N ARG A 267 0.24 12.49 0.21
CA ARG A 267 0.24 11.44 -0.80
C ARG A 267 0.72 12.02 -2.13
N ILE A 268 1.55 11.26 -2.84
CA ILE A 268 2.03 11.59 -4.18
C ILE A 268 2.08 10.30 -5.00
N ALA A 269 1.41 10.27 -6.14
CA ALA A 269 1.34 9.13 -7.03
C ALA A 269 1.62 9.51 -8.49
N PRO A 270 2.89 9.56 -8.93
CA PRO A 270 3.20 9.62 -10.34
C PRO A 270 2.77 8.36 -11.08
N VAL A 271 2.23 8.56 -12.28
CA VAL A 271 1.82 7.50 -13.20
C VAL A 271 2.48 7.70 -14.55
N PHE A 272 3.10 6.64 -15.05
CA PHE A 272 3.70 6.56 -16.36
C PHE A 272 2.89 5.60 -17.22
N ASN A 273 2.50 6.05 -18.40
CA ASN A 273 1.77 5.26 -19.37
C ASN A 273 2.55 5.12 -20.67
N THR A 274 2.54 3.92 -21.23
CA THR A 274 2.88 3.66 -22.63
C THR A 274 1.66 3.03 -23.29
N ASN A 275 1.26 3.57 -24.44
CA ASN A 275 0.13 3.10 -25.22
C ASN A 275 0.57 2.75 -26.65
N TYR A 276 0.13 1.59 -27.13
CA TYR A 276 0.19 1.21 -28.53
C TYR A 276 -1.22 0.85 -29.02
N LEU A 277 -1.62 1.43 -30.13
CA LEU A 277 -2.88 1.15 -30.82
C LEU A 277 -2.56 0.77 -32.26
N GLU A 278 -3.10 -0.35 -32.71
CA GLU A 278 -3.11 -0.76 -34.11
C GLU A 278 -4.53 -1.08 -34.52
N VAL A 279 -4.94 -0.52 -35.63
CA VAL A 279 -6.26 -0.71 -36.23
C VAL A 279 -6.08 -1.02 -37.71
N TYR A 280 -7.11 -1.56 -38.34
CA TYR A 280 -7.01 -1.96 -39.74
C TYR A 280 -7.71 -1.01 -40.71
N GLU A 281 -8.27 0.10 -40.20
CA GLU A 281 -8.85 1.20 -40.98
C GLU A 281 -8.09 2.52 -40.76
N TYR A 282 -8.07 3.38 -41.78
CA TYR A 282 -7.51 4.74 -41.68
C TYR A 282 -8.46 5.69 -40.91
N GLY A 283 -7.99 6.88 -40.54
CA GLY A 283 -8.81 7.89 -39.84
C GLY A 283 -9.13 7.60 -38.37
N VAL A 284 -8.99 6.35 -37.92
CA VAL A 284 -9.31 5.94 -36.54
C VAL A 284 -8.24 6.39 -35.54
N VAL A 285 -6.97 6.33 -35.94
CA VAL A 285 -5.86 6.79 -35.08
C VAL A 285 -5.82 8.31 -35.01
N SER A 286 -6.03 8.96 -36.15
CA SER A 286 -6.00 10.40 -36.37
C SER A 286 -6.80 10.70 -37.64
N PRO A 287 -7.49 11.85 -37.72
CA PRO A 287 -8.13 12.31 -38.96
C PRO A 287 -7.13 12.46 -40.13
N ASP A 288 -5.86 12.75 -39.83
CA ASP A 288 -4.80 12.77 -40.82
C ASP A 288 -4.39 11.33 -41.20
N VAL A 289 -4.88 10.87 -42.35
CA VAL A 289 -4.63 9.51 -42.88
C VAL A 289 -3.15 9.22 -43.13
N SER A 290 -2.30 10.25 -43.27
CA SER A 290 -0.85 10.07 -43.45
C SER A 290 -0.16 9.54 -42.19
N GLN A 291 -0.77 9.72 -41.01
CA GLN A 291 -0.30 9.14 -39.74
C GLN A 291 -0.47 7.60 -39.69
N GLY A 292 -1.22 7.04 -40.66
CA GLY A 292 -1.36 5.61 -40.83
C GLY A 292 -2.26 4.94 -39.79
N ARG A 293 -2.04 3.63 -39.61
CA ARG A 293 -2.93 2.71 -38.87
C ARG A 293 -2.42 2.32 -37.48
N ARG A 294 -1.24 2.81 -37.10
CA ARG A 294 -0.54 2.42 -35.87
C ARG A 294 -0.13 3.67 -35.13
N ARG A 295 -0.27 3.65 -33.80
CA ARG A 295 0.12 4.73 -32.91
C ARG A 295 0.85 4.17 -31.71
N SER A 296 2.01 4.75 -31.41
CA SER A 296 2.68 4.57 -30.13
C SER A 296 2.83 5.93 -29.45
N ARG A 297 2.42 6.02 -28.18
CA ARG A 297 2.52 7.24 -27.36
C ARG A 297 2.95 6.88 -25.94
N GLY A 298 3.61 7.83 -25.28
CA GLY A 298 3.88 7.77 -23.85
C GLY A 298 3.34 9.01 -23.17
N PHE A 299 2.89 8.88 -21.92
CA PHE A 299 2.46 10.00 -21.10
C PHE A 299 2.90 9.78 -19.65
N ALA A 300 3.22 10.87 -18.97
CA ALA A 300 3.62 10.85 -17.57
C ALA A 300 2.99 12.03 -16.86
N THR A 301 2.44 11.79 -15.68
CA THR A 301 1.80 12.82 -14.87
C THR A 301 1.80 12.41 -13.40
N ILE A 302 1.41 13.33 -12.54
CA ILE A 302 1.12 13.07 -11.13
C ILE A 302 -0.39 13.02 -11.00
N GLU A 303 -0.95 11.81 -11.06
CA GLU A 303 -2.40 11.61 -11.02
C GLU A 303 -2.96 12.08 -9.69
N GLU A 304 -2.48 11.47 -8.60
CA GLU A 304 -2.95 11.74 -7.26
C GLU A 304 -1.84 12.46 -6.50
N TRP A 305 -2.15 13.60 -5.92
CA TRP A 305 -1.28 14.27 -4.97
C TRP A 305 -2.13 15.11 -4.04
N PHE A 306 -1.96 14.97 -2.74
CA PHE A 306 -2.68 15.82 -1.81
C PHE A 306 -1.97 15.97 -0.48
N ILE A 307 -2.30 17.05 0.20
CA ILE A 307 -2.03 17.26 1.62
C ILE A 307 -3.37 17.29 2.32
N GLU A 308 -3.50 16.50 3.37
CA GLU A 308 -4.62 16.51 4.30
C GLU A 308 -4.12 16.95 5.66
N ALA A 309 -4.88 17.83 6.29
CA ALA A 309 -4.66 18.25 7.66
C ALA A 309 -5.98 18.19 8.41
N LYS A 310 -5.95 17.55 9.59
CA LYS A 310 -7.06 17.60 10.52
C LYS A 310 -7.07 18.93 11.24
N ILE A 311 -8.21 19.60 11.22
CA ILE A 311 -8.39 20.92 11.82
C ILE A 311 -8.71 20.78 13.31
N ALA A 312 -9.66 19.91 13.65
CA ALA A 312 -10.08 19.70 15.03
C ALA A 312 -10.77 18.34 15.22
N ASP A 313 -10.62 17.80 16.43
CA ASP A 313 -11.50 16.77 16.96
C ASP A 313 -12.74 17.48 17.56
N LEU A 314 -13.95 17.08 17.14
CA LEU A 314 -15.24 17.70 17.45
C LEU A 314 -15.97 17.04 18.61
N SER A 315 -15.60 15.80 18.96
CA SER A 315 -16.21 15.05 20.06
C SER A 315 -15.20 14.09 20.72
N PRO A 316 -15.51 13.55 21.92
CA PRO A 316 -14.73 12.49 22.53
C PRO A 316 -14.70 11.19 21.72
N ASP A 317 -15.65 10.99 20.81
CA ASP A 317 -15.78 9.81 19.96
C ASP A 317 -14.92 9.92 18.68
N TYR A 318 -13.91 10.80 18.69
CA TYR A 318 -13.04 11.10 17.54
C TYR A 318 -13.78 11.58 16.29
N ASP A 319 -14.95 12.21 16.46
CA ASP A 319 -15.53 13.00 15.38
C ASP A 319 -14.54 14.09 14.98
N PHE A 320 -14.40 14.38 13.71
CA PHE A 320 -13.35 15.28 13.23
C PHE A 320 -13.82 16.17 12.09
N VAL A 321 -13.04 17.21 11.84
CA VAL A 321 -13.10 17.99 10.61
C VAL A 321 -11.70 18.14 10.04
N SER A 322 -11.56 17.83 8.76
CA SER A 322 -10.30 17.85 8.02
C SER A 322 -10.46 18.63 6.71
N ILE A 323 -9.36 19.24 6.29
CA ILE A 323 -9.24 19.83 4.96
C ILE A 323 -8.21 19.05 4.16
N ARG A 324 -8.51 18.79 2.89
CA ARG A 324 -7.61 18.16 1.94
C ARG A 324 -7.54 18.96 0.66
N GLY A 325 -6.33 19.34 0.27
CA GLY A 325 -6.06 20.08 -0.96
C GLY A 325 -5.14 19.30 -1.88
N GLY A 326 -5.50 19.21 -3.16
CA GLY A 326 -4.70 18.57 -4.20
C GLY A 326 -5.54 17.76 -5.19
N SER A 327 -4.88 16.98 -6.05
CA SER A 327 -5.53 16.02 -6.93
C SER A 327 -5.91 14.75 -6.16
N GLN A 328 -7.21 14.52 -6.04
CA GLN A 328 -7.77 13.45 -5.20
C GLN A 328 -8.97 12.78 -5.86
N PRO A 329 -9.18 11.48 -5.62
CA PRO A 329 -10.41 10.80 -6.00
C PRO A 329 -11.57 11.26 -5.14
N PHE A 330 -12.73 11.45 -5.75
CA PHE A 330 -13.97 11.76 -5.06
C PHE A 330 -15.16 11.15 -5.79
N THR A 331 -16.08 10.62 -5.00
CA THR A 331 -17.37 10.09 -5.48
C THR A 331 -18.47 10.79 -4.67
N SER A 332 -19.41 11.42 -5.36
CA SER A 332 -20.41 12.27 -4.70
C SER A 332 -21.50 11.49 -3.97
N ASP A 333 -21.87 10.32 -4.48
CA ASP A 333 -22.99 9.50 -4.03
C ASP A 333 -22.56 8.05 -3.84
N PHE A 334 -23.42 7.24 -3.21
CA PHE A 334 -23.10 5.84 -2.86
C PHE A 334 -22.77 4.94 -4.07
N ARG A 335 -23.11 5.34 -5.29
CA ARG A 335 -22.80 4.61 -6.54
C ARG A 335 -21.97 5.40 -7.55
N GLY A 336 -21.68 6.67 -7.28
CA GLY A 336 -20.94 7.53 -8.20
C GLY A 336 -21.67 7.83 -9.49
N PHE A 337 -23.01 7.86 -9.48
CA PHE A 337 -23.81 8.13 -10.67
C PHE A 337 -23.72 9.58 -11.15
N ILE A 338 -23.65 10.54 -10.21
CA ILE A 338 -23.62 11.96 -10.57
C ILE A 338 -22.19 12.41 -10.82
N PHE A 339 -21.27 12.06 -9.91
CA PHE A 339 -19.87 12.45 -10.04
C PHE A 339 -18.96 11.39 -9.41
N SER A 340 -17.97 10.95 -10.19
CA SER A 340 -16.89 10.09 -9.74
C SER A 340 -15.65 10.38 -10.57
N ASP A 341 -14.74 11.20 -10.04
CA ASP A 341 -13.51 11.56 -10.74
C ASP A 341 -12.34 11.70 -9.78
N LEU A 342 -11.13 11.61 -10.34
CA LEU A 342 -9.89 11.97 -9.69
C LEU A 342 -9.40 13.25 -10.32
N ASN A 343 -9.43 14.36 -9.59
CA ASN A 343 -8.97 15.65 -10.13
C ASN A 343 -8.58 16.62 -9.00
N ARG A 344 -8.02 17.77 -9.39
CA ARG A 344 -7.60 18.83 -8.46
C ARG A 344 -8.81 19.46 -7.75
N ALA A 345 -8.78 19.40 -6.42
CA ALA A 345 -9.84 19.93 -5.58
C ALA A 345 -9.35 20.39 -4.21
N ILE A 346 -10.16 21.23 -3.58
CA ILE A 346 -10.10 21.50 -2.14
C ILE A 346 -11.37 20.92 -1.51
N ARG A 347 -11.20 20.09 -0.48
CA ARG A 347 -12.27 19.38 0.21
C ARG A 347 -12.22 19.68 1.71
N LEU A 348 -13.33 20.11 2.26
CA LEU A 348 -13.61 20.12 3.70
C LEU A 348 -14.56 18.97 4.01
N PHE A 349 -14.19 18.10 4.95
CA PHE A 349 -15.00 16.94 5.30
C PHE A 349 -14.85 16.58 6.75
N GLY A 350 -15.81 15.84 7.27
CA GLY A 350 -15.79 15.45 8.67
C GLY A 350 -17.00 14.65 9.08
N THR A 351 -17.01 14.29 10.35
CA THR A 351 -18.08 13.54 10.99
C THR A 351 -18.55 14.26 12.24
N ARG A 352 -19.79 14.02 12.66
CA ARG A 352 -20.34 14.52 13.94
C ARG A 352 -21.28 13.48 14.53
N LEU A 353 -21.53 13.63 15.84
CA LEU A 353 -22.51 12.83 16.60
C LEU A 353 -22.19 11.34 16.54
N ALA A 354 -20.93 10.99 16.84
CA ALA A 354 -20.39 9.63 16.79
C ALA A 354 -20.57 9.02 15.39
N ASN A 355 -20.11 9.73 14.35
CA ASN A 355 -20.17 9.32 12.95
C ASN A 355 -21.58 9.15 12.33
N ARG A 356 -22.64 9.58 13.03
CA ARG A 356 -24.00 9.59 12.48
C ARG A 356 -24.18 10.65 11.40
N ASP A 357 -23.50 11.77 11.53
CA ASP A 357 -23.45 12.81 10.53
C ASP A 357 -22.14 12.74 9.78
N GLN A 358 -22.20 12.78 8.46
CA GLN A 358 -21.03 12.92 7.61
C GLN A 358 -21.28 14.04 6.61
N PHE A 359 -20.35 14.97 6.50
CA PHE A 359 -20.48 16.09 5.59
C PHE A 359 -19.24 16.21 4.70
N ASN A 360 -19.46 16.67 3.49
CA ASN A 360 -18.42 16.92 2.51
C ASN A 360 -18.77 18.19 1.75
N LEU A 361 -17.81 19.10 1.63
CA LEU A 361 -17.86 20.25 0.75
C LEU A 361 -16.59 20.22 -0.09
N ILE A 362 -16.72 20.14 -1.41
CA ILE A 362 -15.59 20.03 -2.32
C ILE A 362 -15.77 20.95 -3.51
N VAL A 363 -14.67 21.62 -3.88
CA VAL A 363 -14.59 22.47 -5.06
C VAL A 363 -13.48 21.94 -5.96
N PHE A 364 -13.82 21.61 -7.19
CA PHE A 364 -12.90 21.18 -8.23
C PHE A 364 -12.52 22.34 -9.13
N ASP A 365 -11.25 22.38 -9.51
CA ASP A 365 -10.74 23.14 -10.66
C ASP A 365 -10.10 22.11 -11.60
N GLN A 366 -10.92 21.61 -12.52
CA GLN A 366 -10.61 20.41 -13.29
C GLN A 366 -9.42 20.63 -14.22
N ARG A 367 -8.60 19.60 -14.32
CA ARG A 367 -7.58 19.47 -15.36
C ARG A 367 -8.09 18.65 -16.52
N GLU A 368 -7.55 18.94 -17.70
CA GLU A 368 -7.79 18.14 -18.89
C GLU A 368 -7.25 16.73 -18.73
N LYS A 369 -7.91 15.76 -19.36
CA LYS A 369 -7.39 14.40 -19.45
C LYS A 369 -6.62 14.21 -20.75
N ASP A 370 -5.52 13.47 -20.67
CA ASP A 370 -4.79 13.02 -21.83
C ASP A 370 -5.65 12.04 -22.64
N THR A 371 -5.75 12.30 -23.94
CA THR A 371 -6.60 11.60 -24.90
C THR A 371 -6.44 10.08 -24.89
N ASN A 372 -5.20 9.60 -24.71
CA ASN A 372 -4.86 8.20 -24.98
C ASN A 372 -4.68 7.40 -23.71
N SER A 373 -4.18 8.04 -22.65
CA SER A 373 -3.94 7.41 -21.35
C SER A 373 -5.09 7.61 -20.36
N PHE A 374 -5.98 8.59 -20.60
CA PHE A 374 -7.05 9.06 -19.70
C PHE A 374 -6.56 9.63 -18.36
N LEU A 375 -5.26 9.84 -18.23
CA LEU A 375 -4.63 10.42 -17.07
C LEU A 375 -4.82 11.95 -17.09
N ASN A 376 -4.88 12.58 -15.92
CA ASN A 376 -4.92 14.02 -15.80
C ASN A 376 -3.64 14.65 -16.35
N SER A 377 -3.80 15.56 -17.29
CA SER A 377 -2.73 16.43 -17.76
C SER A 377 -2.46 17.59 -16.79
N PHE A 378 -1.51 18.46 -17.13
CA PHE A 378 -1.23 19.68 -16.37
C PHE A 378 -2.05 20.89 -16.86
N ASP A 379 -2.76 20.75 -17.97
CA ASP A 379 -3.55 21.82 -18.56
C ASP A 379 -4.88 21.98 -17.80
N SER A 380 -5.28 23.22 -17.55
CA SER A 380 -6.62 23.50 -16.99
C SER A 380 -7.69 23.21 -18.02
N ARG A 381 -8.82 22.66 -17.56
CA ARG A 381 -10.01 22.45 -18.38
C ARG A 381 -10.89 23.70 -18.48
N GLY A 382 -10.78 24.62 -17.51
CA GLY A 382 -11.72 25.74 -17.39
C GLY A 382 -13.10 25.32 -16.89
N GLN A 383 -13.19 24.20 -16.16
CA GLN A 383 -14.43 23.71 -15.56
C GLN A 383 -14.31 23.67 -14.03
N GLN A 384 -15.26 24.30 -13.36
CA GLN A 384 -15.34 24.37 -11.90
C GLN A 384 -16.58 23.63 -11.42
N ILE A 385 -16.40 22.71 -10.46
CA ILE A 385 -17.50 21.92 -9.92
C ILE A 385 -17.53 22.07 -8.41
N LEU A 386 -18.67 22.47 -7.87
CA LEU A 386 -18.94 22.54 -6.44
C LEU A 386 -19.89 21.39 -6.07
N ILE A 387 -19.51 20.59 -5.08
CA ILE A 387 -20.35 19.52 -4.56
C ILE A 387 -20.42 19.64 -3.03
N ALA A 388 -21.64 19.64 -2.51
CA ALA A 388 -21.91 19.56 -1.08
C ALA A 388 -22.79 18.35 -0.77
N ASN A 389 -22.30 17.47 0.10
CA ASN A 389 -23.01 16.27 0.53
C ASN A 389 -23.17 16.26 2.04
N TYR A 390 -24.35 15.88 2.51
CA TYR A 390 -24.63 15.63 3.91
C TYR A 390 -25.36 14.32 4.06
N TYR A 391 -24.82 13.44 4.89
CA TYR A 391 -25.36 12.14 5.21
C TYR A 391 -25.77 12.12 6.68
N ARG A 392 -26.98 11.63 6.95
CA ARG A 392 -27.48 11.38 8.30
C ARG A 392 -27.89 9.91 8.40
N GLN A 393 -27.17 9.17 9.22
CA GLN A 393 -27.51 7.79 9.58
C GLN A 393 -28.59 7.77 10.66
N ASP A 394 -29.36 6.68 10.71
CA ASP A 394 -30.48 6.48 11.63
C ASP A 394 -31.51 7.64 11.60
N LEU A 395 -31.82 8.15 10.40
CA LEU A 395 -32.82 9.20 10.23
C LEU A 395 -34.23 8.61 10.42
N LEU A 396 -34.98 9.15 11.38
CA LEU A 396 -36.31 8.69 11.85
C LEU A 396 -36.30 7.31 12.50
N TRP A 397 -35.74 6.30 11.84
CA TRP A 397 -35.64 4.92 12.32
C TRP A 397 -34.21 4.39 12.19
N PRO A 398 -33.74 3.53 13.12
CA PRO A 398 -32.43 2.88 13.00
C PRO A 398 -32.26 2.15 11.66
N GLY A 399 -31.08 2.26 11.07
CA GLY A 399 -30.73 1.64 9.79
C GLY A 399 -31.17 2.41 8.54
N HIS A 400 -31.88 3.53 8.68
CA HIS A 400 -32.26 4.37 7.55
C HIS A 400 -31.29 5.55 7.42
N THR A 401 -30.58 5.63 6.30
CA THR A 401 -29.66 6.74 6.01
C THR A 401 -30.27 7.66 4.98
N ALA A 402 -30.31 8.95 5.28
CA ALA A 402 -30.68 9.98 4.31
C ALA A 402 -29.44 10.70 3.79
N GLN A 403 -29.48 11.06 2.52
CA GLN A 403 -28.45 11.85 1.85
C GLN A 403 -29.10 13.09 1.24
N ALA A 404 -28.53 14.25 1.53
CA ALA A 404 -28.76 15.47 0.77
C ALA A 404 -27.50 15.79 -0.04
N SER A 405 -27.67 16.14 -1.31
CA SER A 405 -26.56 16.40 -2.22
C SER A 405 -26.90 17.61 -3.09
N PHE A 406 -25.93 18.50 -3.25
CA PHE A 406 -26.01 19.68 -4.10
C PHE A 406 -24.80 19.67 -5.03
N HIS A 407 -25.06 19.88 -6.32
CA HIS A 407 -24.05 19.92 -7.37
C HIS A 407 -24.24 21.19 -8.19
N PHE A 408 -23.15 21.87 -8.46
CA PHE A 408 -23.09 23.03 -9.35
C PHE A 408 -21.89 22.86 -10.28
N ASP A 409 -22.10 23.07 -11.57
CA ASP A 409 -21.12 22.88 -12.63
C ASP A 409 -21.05 24.13 -13.50
N HIS A 410 -19.87 24.71 -13.60
CA HIS A 410 -19.58 25.89 -14.40
C HIS A 410 -18.47 25.52 -15.40
N ASP A 411 -18.86 25.34 -16.66
CA ASP A 411 -17.98 24.95 -17.78
C ASP A 411 -17.93 26.07 -18.83
N ASP A 412 -16.73 26.64 -19.02
CA ASP A 412 -16.49 27.73 -19.96
C ASP A 412 -16.52 27.23 -21.42
N ALA A 413 -17.04 28.08 -22.32
CA ALA A 413 -17.01 27.79 -23.75
C ALA A 413 -15.57 27.67 -24.28
N SER A 414 -15.19 26.48 -24.75
CA SER A 414 -13.84 26.22 -25.26
C SER A 414 -13.83 25.44 -26.58
N LEU A 415 -12.84 25.75 -27.43
CA LEU A 415 -12.49 24.94 -28.60
C LEU A 415 -11.26 24.10 -28.27
N LYS A 416 -11.39 22.77 -28.32
CA LYS A 416 -10.31 21.84 -27.99
C LYS A 416 -10.24 20.69 -29.00
N TYR A 417 -9.04 20.52 -29.54
CA TYR A 417 -8.64 19.33 -30.28
C TYR A 417 -7.82 18.41 -29.37
N ASP A 418 -7.99 17.11 -29.56
CA ASP A 418 -7.22 16.08 -28.87
C ASP A 418 -5.79 16.00 -29.43
N LYS A 419 -4.93 15.21 -28.77
CA LYS A 419 -3.52 15.02 -29.23
C LYS A 419 -3.40 14.21 -30.53
N ASN A 420 -4.51 13.70 -31.05
CA ASN A 420 -4.61 12.95 -32.29
C ASN A 420 -5.24 13.81 -33.42
N GLY A 421 -5.64 15.05 -33.15
CA GLY A 421 -6.25 15.97 -34.11
C GLY A 421 -7.78 15.92 -34.21
N ASN A 422 -8.47 15.13 -33.38
CA ASN A 422 -9.94 15.08 -33.36
C ASN A 422 -10.50 16.28 -32.57
N LEU A 423 -11.60 16.85 -33.06
CA LEU A 423 -12.37 17.84 -32.31
C LEU A 423 -13.06 17.16 -31.12
N VAL A 424 -12.82 17.65 -29.91
CA VAL A 424 -13.44 17.13 -28.66
C VAL A 424 -14.45 18.11 -28.09
N ARG A 425 -14.16 19.41 -28.18
CA ARG A 425 -15.07 20.47 -27.73
C ARG A 425 -15.06 21.62 -28.74
N PRO A 426 -16.21 22.19 -29.12
CA PRO A 426 -17.56 21.70 -28.84
C PRO A 426 -17.81 20.31 -29.45
N ASP A 427 -18.88 19.64 -29.03
CA ASP A 427 -19.25 18.32 -29.58
C ASP A 427 -19.28 18.41 -31.13
N PRO A 428 -18.53 17.55 -31.86
CA PRO A 428 -18.54 17.54 -33.32
C PRO A 428 -19.91 17.18 -33.93
N VAL A 429 -20.90 16.77 -33.12
CA VAL A 429 -22.25 16.47 -33.60
C VAL A 429 -23.05 17.75 -33.87
N GLY A 430 -23.49 17.93 -35.12
CA GLY A 430 -24.37 19.03 -35.52
C GLY A 430 -23.62 20.34 -35.74
N ILE A 431 -24.11 21.43 -35.15
CA ILE A 431 -23.47 22.75 -35.24
C ILE A 431 -22.44 22.84 -34.11
N ALA A 432 -21.19 22.55 -34.44
CA ALA A 432 -20.05 22.63 -33.54
C ALA A 432 -19.69 24.10 -33.21
N SER A 433 -20.46 24.72 -32.31
CA SER A 433 -20.16 26.05 -31.77
C SER A 433 -19.87 26.00 -30.26
N PRO A 434 -18.81 26.67 -29.77
CA PRO A 434 -18.55 26.78 -28.33
C PRO A 434 -19.76 27.34 -27.58
N HIS A 435 -20.07 26.77 -26.42
CA HIS A 435 -21.15 27.19 -25.53
C HIS A 435 -20.76 26.94 -24.07
N GLU A 436 -21.37 27.68 -23.15
CA GLU A 436 -21.15 27.57 -21.71
C GLU A 436 -22.24 26.68 -21.08
N VAL A 437 -21.90 25.99 -19.99
CA VAL A 437 -22.85 25.23 -19.15
C VAL A 437 -22.75 25.79 -17.72
N ASN A 438 -23.89 26.15 -17.13
CA ASN A 438 -24.01 26.79 -15.82
C ASN A 438 -25.03 26.12 -14.92
#